data_AF-A0A5M8NY51-F1
#
_entry.id   AF-A0A5M8NY51-F1
#
_cell.length_a   1.000
_cell.length_b   1.000
_cell.length_c   1.000
_cell.angle_alpha   90.00
_cell.angle_beta   90.00
_cell.angle_gamma   90.00
#
_symmetry.space_group_name_H-M   'P 1'
#
loop_
_entity.id
_entity.type
_entity.pdbx_description
1 polymer ?
#
loop_
_entity_poly.entity_id
_entity_poly.type
_entity_poly.pdbx_seq_one_letter_code
_entity_poly.pdbx_strand_id
1 'polypeptide(L)'
;CTGRIDFMLLLKAFANGTDGVIVSGCHPNDCHYTSGNFHARRRWILFRGMLDFLGIDIRRIHFHWVSAAEGAKWADVVNTAVANIRELGPYTDYQKASEFLAGNENEWVKETEVTNG
;
A
#
# COMPACT_ATOMS: atom_id res chain seq x y z
N CYS A 1 -13.97 0.98 -6.55
CA CYS A 1 -14.30 1.55 -5.22
C CYS A 1 -13.10 1.44 -4.28
N THR A 2 -12.82 2.45 -3.46
CA THR A 2 -11.77 2.38 -2.42
C THR A 2 -12.05 1.33 -1.35
N GLY A 3 -13.32 0.94 -1.16
CA GLY A 3 -13.69 -0.16 -0.27
C GLY A 3 -13.07 -1.51 -0.64
N ARG A 4 -12.51 -1.67 -1.84
CA ARG A 4 -11.74 -2.88 -2.21
C ARG A 4 -10.27 -2.80 -1.83
N ILE A 5 -9.73 -1.60 -1.58
CA ILE A 5 -8.32 -1.42 -1.27
C ILE A 5 -8.04 -1.91 0.14
N ASP A 6 -7.27 -3.00 0.22
CA ASP A 6 -6.81 -3.64 1.44
C ASP A 6 -5.31 -3.43 1.65
N PHE A 7 -4.82 -3.50 2.88
CA PHE A 7 -3.41 -3.29 3.21
C PHE A 7 -2.51 -4.34 2.53
N MET A 8 -3.01 -5.55 2.28
CA MET A 8 -2.27 -6.57 1.54
C MET A 8 -1.90 -6.12 0.12
N LEU A 9 -2.71 -5.25 -0.51
CA LEU A 9 -2.38 -4.67 -1.82
C LEU A 9 -1.23 -3.67 -1.73
N LEU A 10 -1.12 -2.93 -0.62
CA LEU A 10 -0.02 -2.00 -0.38
C LEU A 10 1.27 -2.79 -0.13
N LEU A 11 1.21 -3.82 0.71
CA LEU A 11 2.35 -4.71 0.96
C LEU A 11 2.85 -5.36 -0.32
N LYS A 12 1.94 -5.83 -1.18
CA LYS A 12 2.30 -6.38 -2.49
C LYS A 12 2.96 -5.36 -3.41
N ALA A 13 2.53 -4.10 -3.38
CA ALA A 13 3.16 -3.04 -4.16
C ALA A 13 4.61 -2.79 -3.70
N PHE A 14 4.84 -2.75 -2.38
CA PHE A 14 6.18 -2.63 -1.81
C PHE A 14 7.06 -3.85 -2.07
N ALA A 15 6.49 -5.06 -2.01
CA ALA A 15 7.20 -6.30 -2.37
C ALA A 15 7.71 -6.26 -3.82
N ASN A 16 6.97 -5.61 -4.70
CA ASN A 16 7.33 -5.43 -6.11
C ASN A 16 8.29 -4.23 -6.35
N GLY A 17 8.85 -3.61 -5.30
CA GLY A 17 9.85 -2.55 -5.42
C GLY A 17 9.30 -1.14 -5.64
N THR A 18 8.07 -0.86 -5.22
CA THR A 18 7.51 0.51 -5.31
C THR A 18 8.01 1.40 -4.17
N ASP A 19 8.37 2.66 -4.47
CA ASP A 19 8.88 3.62 -3.47
C ASP A 19 7.78 4.30 -2.62
N GLY A 20 6.54 4.33 -3.13
CA GLY A 20 5.38 4.87 -2.43
C GLY A 20 4.06 4.64 -3.19
N VAL A 21 2.94 4.72 -2.47
CA VAL A 21 1.61 4.35 -2.95
C VAL A 21 0.62 5.50 -2.70
N ILE A 22 -0.19 5.84 -3.70
CA ILE A 22 -1.33 6.75 -3.55
C ILE A 22 -2.61 5.91 -3.52
N VAL A 23 -3.43 6.09 -2.49
CA VAL A 23 -4.79 5.56 -2.39
C VAL A 23 -5.77 6.73 -2.43
N SER A 24 -6.65 6.74 -3.43
CA SER A 24 -7.63 7.82 -3.62
C SER A 24 -9.03 7.29 -3.87
N GLY A 25 -10.04 8.01 -3.38
CA GLY A 25 -11.45 7.72 -3.64
C GLY A 25 -12.39 8.91 -3.45
N CYS A 26 -13.67 8.65 -3.61
CA CYS A 26 -14.73 9.65 -3.41
C CYS A 26 -14.73 10.20 -1.99
N HIS A 27 -15.16 11.45 -1.83
CA HIS A 27 -15.40 12.07 -0.53
C HIS A 27 -16.34 11.24 0.35
N PRO A 28 -16.17 11.28 1.68
CA PRO A 28 -17.16 10.74 2.61
C PRO A 28 -18.56 11.23 2.24
N ASN A 29 -19.55 10.33 2.28
CA ASN A 29 -20.94 10.52 1.81
C ASN A 29 -21.15 10.55 0.28
N ASP A 30 -20.11 10.73 -0.53
CA ASP A 30 -20.23 10.73 -2.00
C ASP A 30 -19.82 9.39 -2.63
N CYS A 31 -19.81 8.31 -1.83
CA CYS A 31 -19.43 7.00 -2.33
C CYS A 31 -20.50 6.45 -3.27
N HIS A 32 -20.11 6.11 -4.50
CA HIS A 32 -21.01 5.44 -5.46
C HIS A 32 -21.57 4.12 -4.92
N TYR A 33 -20.84 3.45 -4.02
CA TYR A 33 -21.24 2.19 -3.38
C TYR A 33 -21.66 2.40 -1.92
N THR A 34 -22.20 3.58 -1.61
CA THR A 34 -22.76 3.98 -0.31
C THR A 34 -21.74 4.12 0.81
N SER A 35 -21.06 3.03 1.19
CA SER A 35 -20.20 2.99 2.38
C SER A 35 -18.76 2.57 2.14
N GLY A 36 -18.39 2.21 0.90
CA GLY A 36 -17.08 1.64 0.58
C GLY A 36 -15.89 2.48 1.06
N ASN A 37 -15.95 3.81 0.92
CA ASN A 37 -14.91 4.71 1.40
C ASN A 37 -14.84 4.80 2.94
N PHE A 38 -15.94 4.64 3.67
CA PHE A 38 -15.92 4.55 5.13
C PHE A 38 -15.20 3.29 5.62
N HIS A 39 -15.41 2.15 4.96
CA HIS A 39 -14.66 0.92 5.25
C HIS A 39 -13.16 1.11 4.97
N ALA A 40 -12.81 1.75 3.85
CA ALA A 40 -11.43 2.09 3.53
C ALA A 40 -10.79 3.00 4.60
N ARG A 41 -11.51 4.04 5.04
CA ARG A 41 -11.05 4.97 6.10
C ARG A 41 -10.77 4.24 7.42
N ARG A 42 -11.68 3.37 7.86
CA ARG A 42 -11.51 2.60 9.11
C ARG A 42 -10.32 1.67 9.03
N ARG A 43 -10.18 0.92 7.92
CA ARG A 43 -9.01 0.07 7.67
C ARG A 43 -7.72 0.88 7.65
N TRP A 44 -7.70 2.02 6.97
CA TRP A 44 -6.52 2.89 6.94
C TRP A 44 -6.07 3.32 8.34
N ILE A 45 -7.00 3.76 9.20
CA ILE A 45 -6.67 4.17 10.57
C ILE A 45 -6.03 3.02 11.37
N LEU A 46 -6.56 1.80 11.24
CA LEU A 46 -6.03 0.63 11.95
C LEU A 46 -4.68 0.19 11.38
N PHE A 47 -4.57 0.06 10.06
CA PHE A 47 -3.38 -0.47 9.42
C PHE A 47 -2.23 0.53 9.35
N ARG A 48 -2.48 1.84 9.43
CA ARG A 48 -1.42 2.85 9.46
C ARG A 48 -0.43 2.60 10.61
N GLY A 49 -0.92 2.36 11.82
CA GLY A 49 -0.05 2.06 12.96
C GLY A 49 0.67 0.72 12.83
N MET A 50 -0.01 -0.29 12.27
CA MET A 50 0.58 -1.61 12.03
C MET A 50 1.70 -1.55 10.99
N LEU A 51 1.50 -0.85 9.87
CA LEU A 51 2.49 -0.72 8.80
C LEU A 51 3.75 0.00 9.32
N ASP A 52 3.58 1.04 10.14
CA ASP A 52 4.67 1.76 10.79
C ASP A 52 5.46 0.84 11.72
N PHE A 53 4.75 0.06 12.54
CA PHE A 53 5.35 -0.94 13.43
C PHE A 53 6.14 -2.02 12.67
N LEU A 54 5.68 -2.41 11.47
CA LEU A 54 6.37 -3.35 10.59
C LEU A 54 7.57 -2.73 9.84
N GLY A 55 7.89 -1.45 10.10
CA GLY A 55 9.03 -0.74 9.50
C GLY A 55 8.74 -0.14 8.12
N ILE A 56 7.47 -0.05 7.70
CA ILE A 56 7.09 0.68 6.50
C ILE A 56 6.88 2.14 6.87
N ASP A 57 7.73 3.02 6.34
CA ASP A 57 7.59 4.45 6.54
C ASP A 57 6.26 4.96 5.95
N ILE A 58 5.34 5.35 6.83
CA ILE A 58 4.00 5.79 6.47
C ILE A 58 4.00 7.02 5.57
N ARG A 59 5.07 7.82 5.57
CA ARG A 59 5.21 8.96 4.64
C ARG A 59 5.25 8.51 3.18
N ARG A 60 5.47 7.22 2.91
CA ARG A 60 5.40 6.61 1.57
C ARG A 60 3.98 6.27 1.13
N ILE A 61 2.96 6.41 1.99
CA ILE A 61 1.57 6.10 1.68
C ILE A 61 0.72 7.37 1.77
N HIS A 62 0.17 7.77 0.62
CA HIS A 62 -0.64 8.97 0.49
C HIS A 62 -2.11 8.59 0.34
N PHE A 63 -2.93 8.90 1.36
CA PHE A 63 -4.35 8.60 1.36
C PHE A 63 -5.18 9.88 1.17
N HIS A 64 -5.94 9.97 0.08
CA HIS A 64 -6.69 11.18 -0.28
C HIS A 64 -8.15 10.92 -0.68
N TRP A 65 -8.97 11.96 -0.53
CA TRP A 65 -10.34 12.00 -1.06
C TRP A 65 -10.44 13.05 -2.16
N VAL A 66 -10.71 12.59 -3.39
CA VAL A 66 -10.74 13.41 -4.59
C VAL A 66 -11.94 13.00 -5.44
N SER A 67 -12.82 13.95 -5.74
CA SER A 67 -13.99 13.76 -6.59
C SER A 67 -13.61 13.79 -8.07
N ALA A 68 -14.52 13.35 -8.93
CA ALA A 68 -14.32 13.38 -10.38
C ALA A 68 -14.20 14.81 -10.95
N ALA A 69 -14.71 15.83 -10.25
CA ALA A 69 -14.64 17.23 -10.67
C ALA A 69 -13.38 17.96 -10.13
N GLU A 70 -12.60 17.32 -9.26
CA GLU A 70 -11.46 17.94 -8.56
C GLU A 70 -10.13 17.69 -9.30
N GLY A 71 -10.10 17.93 -10.62
CA GLY A 71 -8.91 17.68 -11.44
C GLY A 71 -7.65 18.45 -11.01
N ALA A 72 -7.78 19.74 -10.68
CA ALA A 72 -6.67 20.55 -10.20
C ALA A 72 -6.09 20.02 -8.87
N LYS A 73 -6.97 19.69 -7.93
CA LYS A 73 -6.58 19.07 -6.66
C LYS A 73 -5.90 17.71 -6.86
N TRP A 74 -6.36 16.91 -7.82
CA TRP A 74 -5.70 15.64 -8.15
C TRP A 74 -4.25 15.86 -8.60
N ALA A 75 -4.02 16.86 -9.47
CA ALA A 75 -2.68 17.22 -9.90
C ALA A 75 -1.80 17.63 -8.70
N ASP A 76 -2.31 18.45 -7.79
CA ASP A 76 -1.58 18.86 -6.58
C ASP A 76 -1.25 17.68 -5.67
N VAL A 77 -2.20 16.76 -5.47
CA VAL A 77 -2.00 15.53 -4.68
C VAL A 77 -0.88 14.68 -5.27
N VAL A 78 -0.92 14.43 -6.59
CA VAL A 78 0.10 13.62 -7.27
C VAL A 78 1.46 14.30 -7.21
N ASN A 79 1.54 15.59 -7.52
CA ASN A 79 2.80 16.34 -7.50
C ASN A 79 3.42 16.36 -6.11
N THR A 80 2.62 16.61 -5.07
CA THR A 80 3.08 16.61 -3.68
C THR A 80 3.53 15.22 -3.24
N ALA A 81 2.75 14.18 -3.56
CA ALA A 81 3.12 12.80 -3.22
C ALA A 81 4.44 12.38 -3.88
N VAL A 82 4.61 12.67 -5.17
CA VAL A 82 5.85 12.37 -5.90
C VAL A 82 7.04 13.14 -5.33
N ALA A 83 6.88 14.43 -5.00
CA ALA A 83 7.93 15.22 -4.38
C ALA A 83 8.36 14.63 -3.03
N ASN A 84 7.41 14.32 -2.16
CA ASN A 84 7.68 13.72 -0.85
C ASN A 84 8.36 12.35 -0.97
N ILE A 85 7.87 11.48 -1.86
CA ILE A 85 8.46 10.14 -2.07
C ILE A 85 9.89 10.26 -2.61
N ARG A 86 10.17 11.21 -3.51
CA ARG A 86 11.53 11.46 -4.01
C ARG A 86 12.48 11.93 -2.91
N GLU A 87 12.00 12.76 -1.99
CA GLU A 87 12.78 13.21 -0.83
C GLU A 87 13.13 12.06 0.12
N LEU A 88 12.21 11.10 0.29
CA LEU A 88 12.46 9.88 1.08
C LEU A 88 13.42 8.90 0.39
N GLY A 89 13.68 9.09 -0.90
CA GLY A 89 14.54 8.22 -1.70
C GLY A 89 13.98 6.81 -1.94
N PRO A 90 14.76 5.96 -2.63
CA PRO A 90 14.34 4.59 -2.98
C PRO A 90 14.00 3.74 -1.76
N TYR A 91 13.01 2.86 -1.90
CA TYR A 91 12.58 1.93 -0.87
C TYR A 91 12.81 0.47 -1.29
N THR A 92 13.96 -0.07 -0.93
CA THR A 92 14.33 -1.44 -1.29
C THR A 92 14.12 -2.46 -0.17
N ASP A 93 13.88 -2.00 1.05
CA ASP A 93 14.00 -2.86 2.24
C ASP A 93 12.90 -3.92 2.27
N TYR A 94 11.66 -3.52 1.96
CA TYR A 94 10.55 -4.47 1.91
C TYR A 94 10.66 -5.45 0.72
N GLN A 95 11.18 -4.98 -0.42
CA GLN A 95 11.45 -5.86 -1.56
C GLN A 95 12.47 -6.94 -1.18
N LYS A 96 13.61 -6.54 -0.59
CA LYS A 96 14.65 -7.49 -0.12
C LYS A 96 14.10 -8.48 0.90
N ALA A 97 13.28 -8.02 1.84
CA ALA A 97 12.63 -8.88 2.82
C ALA A 97 11.69 -9.89 2.14
N SER A 98 10.91 -9.45 1.14
CA SER A 98 10.02 -10.33 0.37
C SER A 98 10.81 -11.37 -0.44
N GLU A 99 11.90 -10.99 -1.08
CA GLU A 99 12.77 -11.89 -1.85
C GLU A 99 13.42 -12.93 -0.93
N PHE A 100 13.90 -12.52 0.24
CA PHE A 100 14.45 -13.43 1.25
C PHE A 100 13.42 -14.47 1.73
N LEU A 101 12.20 -14.03 2.06
CA LEU A 101 11.14 -14.93 2.52
C LEU A 101 10.73 -15.93 1.43
N ALA A 102 10.61 -15.48 0.18
CA ALA A 102 10.30 -16.36 -0.95
C ALA A 102 11.42 -17.38 -1.22
N GLY A 103 12.69 -16.97 -1.08
CA GLY A 103 13.84 -17.88 -1.17
C GLY A 103 13.77 -19.01 -0.14
N ASN A 104 13.51 -18.67 1.12
CA ASN A 104 13.40 -19.64 2.20
C ASN A 104 12.21 -20.58 2.01
N GLU A 105 11.05 -20.08 1.61
CA GLU A 105 9.88 -20.93 1.34
C GLU A 105 10.19 -22.01 0.30
N ASN A 106 10.90 -21.66 -0.77
CA ASN A 106 11.31 -22.62 -1.79
C ASN A 106 12.30 -23.68 -1.28
N GLU A 107 13.20 -23.32 -0.36
CA GLU A 107 14.13 -24.28 0.26
C GLU A 107 13.39 -25.26 1.18
N TRP A 108 12.49 -24.75 2.02
CA TRP A 108 11.68 -25.56 2.93
C TRP A 108 10.76 -26.53 2.17
N VAL A 109 10.11 -26.06 1.09
CA VAL A 109 9.26 -26.92 0.24
C VAL A 109 10.08 -28.06 -0.35
N LYS A 110 11.26 -27.77 -0.92
CA LYS A 110 12.16 -28.80 -1.45
C LYS A 110 12.58 -29.81 -0.38
N GLU A 111 12.94 -29.35 0.82
CA GLU A 111 13.32 -30.23 1.91
C GLU A 111 12.16 -31.15 2.32
N THR A 112 10.94 -30.61 2.43
CA THR A 112 9.75 -31.39 2.77
C THR A 112 9.34 -32.40 1.68
N GLU A 113 9.51 -32.08 0.39
CA GLU A 113 9.26 -33.01 -0.71
C GLU A 113 10.28 -34.16 -0.71
N VAL A 114 11.55 -33.88 -0.39
CA VAL A 114 12.60 -34.90 -0.26
C VAL A 114 12.35 -35.82 0.93
N THR A 115 11.86 -35.31 2.06
CA THR A 115 11.61 -36.12 3.27
C THR A 115 10.32 -36.94 3.23
N ASN A 116 9.35 -36.57 2.39
CA ASN A 116 8.04 -37.23 2.29
C ASN A 116 7.89 -38.12 1.04
N GLY A 117 8.96 -38.30 0.26
CA GLY A 117 9.04 -39.16 -0.92
C GLY A 117 9.68 -40.52 -0.67
#